data_AF-A0A8T2LSJ9-F1
#
_entry.id   AF-A0A8T2LSJ9-F1
#
_cell.length_a   1.000
_cell.length_b   1.000
_cell.length_c   1.000
_cell.angle_alpha   90.00
_cell.angle_beta   90.00
_cell.angle_gamma   90.00
#
_symmetry.space_group_name_H-M   'P 1'
#
loop_
_entity.id
_entity.type
_entity.pdbx_description
1 polymer ?
#
loop_
_entity_poly.entity_id
_entity_poly.type
_entity_poly.pdbx_seq_one_letter_code
_entity_poly.pdbx_strand_id
1 'polypeptide(L)'
;MDAVKAEIIGKTDSFWIGLRQNDMNRSWIWSDGSNSSYRNWKPNEPNNNGCDNCAELKHEDGDGKWNDAGCHWKKQFICYKEQVPLILIKQEKTWKEALRYCRENHVDLVSVHTAGIQRWVKIVARKASTDNVWVGLRHTCTLSFWFWVSGEFLCYQNWAPGNGAGVEDCSNGERSGAVQRESGKWISLPQTQTLNFICTTK
;
A
#
# COMPACT_ATOMS: atom_id res chain seq x y z
N MET A 1 3.60 -16.76 3.19
CA MET A 1 2.67 -17.88 2.93
C MET A 1 2.05 -18.43 4.19
N ASP A 2 2.70 -18.33 5.35
CA ASP A 2 2.21 -18.91 6.60
C ASP A 2 0.88 -18.31 7.07
N ALA A 3 0.70 -16.99 6.92
CA ALA A 3 -0.60 -16.35 7.18
C ALA A 3 -1.72 -16.90 6.30
N VAL A 4 -1.42 -17.21 5.03
CA VAL A 4 -2.40 -17.80 4.10
C VAL A 4 -2.70 -19.24 4.48
N LYS A 5 -1.68 -20.02 4.88
CA LYS A 5 -1.84 -21.40 5.36
C LYS A 5 -2.73 -21.47 6.60
N ALA A 6 -2.61 -20.51 7.52
CA ALA A 6 -3.41 -20.45 8.74
C ALA A 6 -4.92 -20.26 8.46
N GLU A 7 -5.27 -19.45 7.46
CA GLU A 7 -6.68 -19.15 7.10
C GLU A 7 -7.38 -20.31 6.36
N ILE A 8 -6.62 -21.27 5.83
CA ILE A 8 -7.16 -22.41 5.06
C ILE A 8 -7.06 -23.75 5.81
N ILE A 9 -6.66 -23.74 7.09
CA ILE A 9 -6.65 -24.92 7.95
C ILE A 9 -8.05 -25.55 7.99
N GLY A 10 -8.14 -26.85 7.71
CA GLY A 10 -9.40 -27.59 7.66
C GLY A 10 -10.18 -27.47 6.35
N LYS A 11 -9.60 -26.85 5.31
CA LYS A 11 -10.17 -26.85 3.95
C LYS A 11 -9.49 -27.91 3.08
N THR A 12 -10.28 -28.58 2.25
CA THR A 12 -9.81 -29.65 1.34
C THR A 12 -9.67 -29.17 -0.12
N ASP A 13 -10.17 -27.97 -0.43
CA ASP A 13 -10.20 -27.44 -1.78
C ASP A 13 -8.87 -26.81 -2.23
N SER A 14 -8.69 -26.70 -3.54
CA SER A 14 -7.72 -25.78 -4.14
C SER A 14 -8.26 -24.35 -4.16
N PHE A 15 -7.37 -23.38 -3.96
CA PHE A 15 -7.74 -21.97 -4.00
C PHE A 15 -6.98 -21.19 -5.07
N TRP A 16 -7.67 -20.35 -5.84
CA TRP A 16 -6.99 -19.41 -6.71
C TRP A 16 -6.16 -18.41 -5.92
N ILE A 17 -4.93 -18.19 -6.38
CA ILE A 17 -4.07 -17.08 -5.96
C ILE A 17 -3.87 -16.14 -7.14
N GLY A 18 -3.39 -14.91 -6.88
CA GLY A 18 -3.28 -13.88 -7.90
C GLY A 18 -2.21 -14.10 -8.99
N LEU A 19 -1.57 -15.28 -9.07
CA LEU A 19 -0.49 -15.53 -10.03
C LEU A 19 -1.06 -16.16 -11.32
N ARG A 20 -0.76 -15.57 -12.48
CA ARG A 20 -1.20 -16.04 -13.80
C ARG A 20 -0.02 -16.04 -14.78
N GLN A 21 -0.05 -16.94 -15.76
CA GLN A 21 0.88 -16.93 -16.88
C GLN A 21 0.48 -15.87 -17.93
N ASN A 22 1.45 -15.08 -18.38
CA ASN A 22 1.31 -14.11 -19.45
C ASN A 22 1.27 -14.82 -20.81
N ASP A 23 0.23 -14.53 -21.59
CA ASP A 23 -0.06 -15.15 -22.87
C ASP A 23 1.05 -14.91 -23.93
N MET A 24 1.80 -13.80 -23.82
CA MET A 24 2.80 -13.41 -24.82
C MET A 24 4.17 -14.07 -24.62
N ASN A 25 4.64 -14.17 -23.39
CA ASN A 25 6.03 -14.59 -23.08
C ASN A 25 6.12 -15.74 -22.09
N ARG A 26 4.98 -16.34 -21.70
CA ARG A 26 4.89 -17.44 -20.73
C ARG A 26 5.45 -17.14 -19.35
N SER A 27 5.72 -15.87 -19.02
CA SER A 27 6.17 -15.47 -17.69
C SER A 27 5.02 -15.48 -16.70
N TRP A 28 5.32 -15.71 -15.42
CA TRP A 28 4.33 -15.64 -14.35
C TRP A 28 4.26 -14.23 -13.80
N ILE A 29 3.06 -13.67 -13.64
CA ILE A 29 2.82 -12.31 -13.13
C ILE A 29 1.77 -12.35 -12.01
N TRP A 30 1.98 -11.53 -10.98
CA TRP A 30 0.97 -11.31 -9.96
C TRP A 30 -0.06 -10.29 -10.43
N SER A 31 -1.32 -10.50 -10.08
CA SER A 31 -2.45 -9.63 -10.42
C SER A 31 -2.34 -8.22 -9.82
N ASP A 32 -1.51 -8.05 -8.79
CA ASP A 32 -1.21 -6.77 -8.14
C ASP A 32 -0.02 -6.03 -8.77
N GLY A 33 0.68 -6.63 -9.73
CA GLY A 33 1.88 -6.08 -10.37
C GLY A 33 3.17 -6.18 -9.54
N SER A 34 3.14 -6.83 -8.39
CA SER A 34 4.31 -7.08 -7.56
C SER A 34 5.32 -8.03 -8.23
N ASN A 35 6.54 -8.04 -7.70
CA ASN A 35 7.61 -8.87 -8.22
C ASN A 35 7.25 -10.37 -8.12
N SER A 36 7.21 -11.03 -9.27
CA SER A 36 7.01 -12.46 -9.38
C SER A 36 8.36 -13.19 -9.51
N SER A 37 9.29 -13.05 -8.58
CA SER A 37 10.53 -13.87 -8.55
C SER A 37 10.38 -15.09 -7.63
N TYR A 38 9.69 -14.93 -6.51
CA TYR A 38 9.42 -16.00 -5.56
C TYR A 38 8.55 -17.10 -6.18
N ARG A 39 8.91 -18.36 -5.94
CA ARG A 39 8.20 -19.55 -6.43
C ARG A 39 8.04 -20.56 -5.31
N ASN A 40 6.82 -21.05 -5.14
CA ASN A 40 6.50 -22.14 -4.21
C ASN A 40 5.73 -23.26 -4.92
N TRP A 41 6.14 -23.60 -6.14
CA TRP A 41 5.54 -24.69 -6.91
C TRP A 41 5.69 -26.05 -6.22
N LYS A 42 4.74 -26.95 -6.47
CA LYS A 42 4.91 -28.38 -6.18
C LYS A 42 6.05 -28.94 -7.03
N PRO A 43 6.67 -30.06 -6.61
CA PRO A 43 7.56 -30.81 -7.49
C PRO A 43 6.88 -31.07 -8.84
N ASN A 44 7.61 -30.83 -9.93
CA ASN A 44 7.16 -30.96 -11.32
C ASN A 44 6.11 -29.92 -11.78
N GLU A 45 5.85 -28.89 -11.00
CA GLU A 45 5.03 -27.75 -11.41
C GLU A 45 5.91 -26.51 -11.69
N PRO A 46 5.50 -25.61 -12.61
CA PRO A 46 4.30 -25.70 -13.43
C PRO A 46 4.49 -26.65 -14.62
N ASN A 47 3.50 -27.51 -14.88
CA ASN A 47 3.51 -28.46 -15.99
C ASN A 47 2.95 -27.86 -17.30
N ASN A 48 2.26 -26.70 -17.23
CA ASN A 48 1.73 -25.94 -18.38
C ASN A 48 0.88 -26.78 -19.34
N ASN A 49 0.06 -27.70 -18.82
CA ASN A 49 -0.77 -28.58 -19.64
C ASN A 49 -1.93 -27.86 -20.40
N GLY A 50 -2.04 -26.52 -20.32
CA GLY A 50 -3.06 -25.71 -21.01
C GLY A 50 -2.53 -24.44 -21.67
N CYS A 51 -3.38 -23.79 -22.47
CA CYS A 51 -3.06 -22.52 -23.13
C CYS A 51 -3.04 -21.32 -22.17
N ASP A 52 -4.00 -21.28 -21.23
CA ASP A 52 -4.15 -20.26 -20.19
C ASP A 52 -3.99 -20.87 -18.80
N ASN A 53 -2.87 -20.58 -18.14
CA ASN A 53 -2.50 -21.17 -16.87
C ASN A 53 -2.60 -20.14 -15.73
N CYS A 54 -3.39 -20.48 -14.72
CA CYS A 54 -3.54 -19.75 -13.47
C CYS A 54 -2.98 -20.60 -12.33
N ALA A 55 -2.38 -19.97 -11.32
CA ALA A 55 -1.85 -20.68 -10.17
C ALA A 55 -2.93 -20.90 -9.11
N GLU A 56 -3.05 -22.13 -8.63
CA GLU A 56 -3.82 -22.48 -7.45
C GLU A 56 -2.92 -22.95 -6.31
N LEU A 57 -3.32 -22.65 -5.09
CA LEU A 57 -2.69 -23.16 -3.88
C LEU A 57 -3.37 -24.47 -3.48
N LYS A 58 -2.57 -25.54 -3.34
CA LYS A 58 -2.99 -26.88 -2.90
C LYS A 58 -2.77 -27.02 -1.39
N HIS A 59 -3.84 -27.13 -0.60
CA HIS A 59 -3.72 -27.32 0.84
C HIS A 59 -3.37 -28.76 1.21
N GLU A 60 -4.27 -29.73 1.01
CA GLU A 60 -4.07 -31.14 1.42
C GLU A 60 -2.90 -31.83 0.72
N ASP A 61 -2.91 -31.92 -0.61
CA ASP A 61 -1.87 -32.65 -1.36
C ASP A 61 -0.62 -31.81 -1.68
N GLY A 62 -0.56 -30.59 -1.19
CA GLY A 62 0.44 -29.61 -1.59
C GLY A 62 1.19 -28.96 -0.44
N ASP A 63 0.70 -29.06 0.81
CA ASP A 63 1.24 -28.29 1.94
C ASP A 63 1.42 -26.79 1.58
N GLY A 64 0.38 -26.22 0.96
CA GLY A 64 0.35 -24.83 0.48
C GLY A 64 1.29 -24.51 -0.68
N LYS A 65 1.82 -25.52 -1.37
CA LYS A 65 2.53 -25.36 -2.65
C LYS A 65 1.56 -25.14 -3.80
N TRP A 66 2.09 -24.57 -4.88
CA TRP A 66 1.31 -24.12 -6.03
C TRP A 66 1.25 -25.19 -7.11
N ASN A 67 0.15 -25.17 -7.85
CA ASN A 67 -0.09 -25.97 -9.05
C ASN A 67 -0.65 -25.05 -10.13
N ASP A 68 -0.28 -25.23 -11.40
CA ASP A 68 -0.97 -24.52 -12.48
C ASP A 68 -2.20 -25.28 -12.97
N ALA A 69 -3.26 -24.55 -13.27
CA ALA A 69 -4.52 -25.08 -13.76
C ALA A 69 -5.17 -24.12 -14.75
N GLY A 70 -6.07 -24.65 -15.58
CA GLY A 70 -6.82 -23.84 -16.53
C GLY A 70 -7.61 -22.71 -15.85
N CYS A 71 -7.41 -21.47 -16.29
CA CYS A 71 -8.04 -20.30 -15.66
C CYS A 71 -9.59 -20.32 -15.68
N HIS A 72 -10.21 -21.14 -16.54
CA HIS A 72 -11.66 -21.23 -16.69
C HIS A 72 -12.38 -22.00 -15.57
N TRP A 73 -11.64 -22.73 -14.71
CA TRP A 73 -12.23 -23.48 -13.61
C TRP A 73 -12.78 -22.55 -12.51
N LYS A 74 -14.02 -22.79 -12.08
CA LYS A 74 -14.62 -22.07 -10.95
C LYS A 74 -14.09 -22.64 -9.64
N LYS A 75 -13.41 -21.81 -8.84
CA LYS A 75 -12.85 -22.18 -7.53
C LYS A 75 -12.99 -21.03 -6.54
N GLN A 76 -12.90 -21.35 -5.26
CA GLN A 76 -12.68 -20.35 -4.22
C GLN A 76 -11.32 -19.67 -4.44
N PHE A 77 -11.17 -18.44 -3.95
CA PHE A 77 -9.98 -17.64 -4.18
C PHE A 77 -9.55 -16.92 -2.91
N ILE A 78 -8.25 -16.66 -2.81
CA ILE A 78 -7.65 -15.98 -1.67
C ILE A 78 -7.41 -14.52 -2.08
N CYS A 79 -8.06 -13.61 -1.36
CA CYS A 79 -7.67 -12.22 -1.39
C CYS A 79 -6.63 -11.97 -0.32
N TYR A 80 -5.70 -11.06 -0.60
CA TYR A 80 -4.90 -10.43 0.43
C TYR A 80 -5.12 -8.92 0.37
N LYS A 81 -4.88 -8.27 1.49
CA LYS A 81 -4.89 -6.83 1.59
C LYS A 81 -3.57 -6.41 2.20
N GLU A 82 -2.80 -5.61 1.47
CA GLU A 82 -1.67 -4.89 2.07
C GLU A 82 -2.19 -4.10 3.27
N GLN A 83 -1.81 -4.55 4.45
CA GLN A 83 -1.93 -3.77 5.66
C GLN A 83 -0.57 -3.15 5.87
N VAL A 84 -0.40 -1.90 5.40
CA VAL A 84 0.66 -1.06 5.94
C VAL A 84 0.27 -0.81 7.39
N PRO A 85 1.07 -1.22 8.37
CA PRO A 85 0.68 -1.04 9.76
C PRO A 85 0.81 0.45 10.07
N LEU A 86 -0.34 1.11 10.27
CA LEU A 86 -0.43 2.54 10.49
C LEU A 86 -0.89 2.82 11.91
N ILE A 87 -0.23 3.78 12.56
CA ILE A 87 -0.63 4.29 13.87
C ILE A 87 -0.91 5.79 13.79
N LEU A 88 -2.02 6.20 14.39
CA LEU A 88 -2.32 7.61 14.61
C LEU A 88 -1.66 8.08 15.89
N ILE A 89 -0.85 9.13 15.79
CA ILE A 89 -0.31 9.83 16.95
C ILE A 89 -1.20 11.05 17.23
N LYS A 90 -1.87 11.03 18.38
CA LYS A 90 -2.80 12.11 18.80
C LYS A 90 -2.09 13.34 19.40
N GLN A 91 -0.77 13.37 19.37
CA GLN A 91 -0.01 14.57 19.73
C GLN A 91 -0.09 15.58 18.59
N GLU A 92 -0.20 16.86 18.92
CA GLU A 92 -0.15 17.93 17.93
C GLU A 92 1.31 18.40 17.79
N LYS A 93 1.87 18.26 16.58
CA LYS A 93 3.27 18.60 16.29
C LYS A 93 3.37 19.28 14.94
N THR A 94 4.39 20.13 14.78
CA THR A 94 4.77 20.62 13.45
C THR A 94 5.17 19.45 12.56
N TRP A 95 5.14 19.64 11.24
CA TRP A 95 5.45 18.54 10.32
C TRP A 95 6.86 17.97 10.55
N LYS A 96 7.85 18.84 10.80
CA LYS A 96 9.25 18.43 11.08
C LYS A 96 9.37 17.64 12.39
N GLU A 97 8.63 18.04 13.43
CA GLU A 97 8.62 17.32 14.71
C GLU A 97 7.90 15.98 14.61
N ALA A 98 6.80 15.91 13.85
CA ALA A 98 6.08 14.68 13.55
C ALA A 98 6.97 13.69 12.78
N LEU A 99 7.69 14.17 11.77
CA LEU A 99 8.68 13.38 11.02
C LEU A 99 9.72 12.76 11.94
N ARG A 100 10.33 13.60 12.79
CA ARG A 100 11.32 13.16 13.76
C ARG A 100 10.73 12.12 14.72
N TYR A 101 9.54 12.38 15.27
CA TYR A 101 8.87 11.46 16.17
C TYR A 101 8.67 10.08 15.53
N CYS A 102 8.14 10.03 14.31
CA CYS A 102 7.91 8.76 13.63
C CYS A 102 9.22 8.00 13.37
N ARG A 103 10.31 8.68 13.04
CA ARG A 103 11.62 8.03 12.81
C ARG A 103 12.29 7.54 14.09
N GLU A 104 12.07 8.24 15.20
CA GLU A 104 12.62 7.85 16.51
C GLU A 104 11.82 6.71 17.16
N ASN A 105 10.49 6.71 17.00
CA ASN A 105 9.59 5.81 17.74
C ASN A 105 8.94 4.72 16.86
N HIS A 106 8.94 4.91 15.55
CA HIS A 106 8.30 4.03 14.57
C HIS A 106 9.22 3.81 13.36
N VAL A 107 8.71 3.83 12.13
CA VAL A 107 9.51 3.74 10.89
C VAL A 107 9.63 5.11 10.24
N ASP A 108 8.53 5.67 9.73
CA ASP A 108 8.51 7.03 9.16
C ASP A 108 7.07 7.60 9.17
N LEU A 109 6.88 8.84 8.75
CA LEU A 109 5.55 9.35 8.40
C LEU A 109 5.00 8.55 7.21
N VAL A 110 3.69 8.27 7.23
CA VAL A 110 3.06 7.45 6.18
C VAL A 110 3.18 8.06 4.79
N SER A 111 3.51 7.21 3.83
CA SER A 111 3.49 7.51 2.41
C SER A 111 2.35 6.77 1.71
N VAL A 112 1.73 7.39 0.70
CA VAL A 112 0.48 6.87 0.09
C VAL A 112 0.68 6.62 -1.39
N HIS A 113 0.89 5.35 -1.75
CA HIS A 113 1.25 4.93 -3.11
C HIS A 113 0.14 4.18 -3.86
N THR A 114 -0.93 3.81 -3.15
CA THR A 114 -2.03 3.05 -3.75
C THR A 114 -3.36 3.50 -3.14
N ALA A 115 -4.45 3.23 -3.88
CA ALA A 115 -5.80 3.41 -3.35
C ALA A 115 -6.06 2.56 -2.09
N GLY A 116 -5.35 1.43 -1.94
CA GLY A 116 -5.38 0.58 -0.76
C GLY A 116 -4.85 1.31 0.48
N ILE A 117 -3.64 1.88 0.39
CA ILE A 117 -3.05 2.66 1.48
C ILE A 117 -3.92 3.90 1.78
N GLN A 118 -4.40 4.59 0.75
CA GLN A 118 -5.28 5.75 0.90
C GLN A 118 -6.55 5.44 1.71
N ARG A 119 -7.16 4.27 1.48
CA ARG A 119 -8.33 3.84 2.23
C ARG A 119 -8.02 3.66 3.72
N TRP A 120 -6.86 3.10 4.04
CA TRP A 120 -6.42 2.92 5.43
C TRP A 120 -6.08 4.24 6.11
N VAL A 121 -5.31 5.11 5.43
CA VAL A 121 -5.01 6.45 5.93
C VAL A 121 -6.29 7.22 6.24
N LYS A 122 -7.33 7.12 5.40
CA LYS A 122 -8.64 7.73 5.67
C LYS A 122 -9.31 7.17 6.93
N ILE A 123 -9.26 5.86 7.15
CA ILE A 123 -9.82 5.22 8.35
C ILE A 123 -9.09 5.67 9.62
N VAL A 124 -7.76 5.78 9.54
CA VAL A 124 -6.91 6.20 10.66
C VAL A 124 -7.08 7.69 10.95
N ALA A 125 -7.09 8.53 9.91
CA ALA A 125 -7.27 9.98 10.02
C ALA A 125 -8.59 10.37 10.68
N ARG A 126 -9.68 9.65 10.42
CA ARG A 126 -10.99 9.87 11.07
C ARG A 126 -10.98 9.77 12.60
N LYS A 127 -9.94 9.16 13.19
CA LYS A 127 -9.77 9.03 14.64
C LYS A 127 -9.01 10.22 15.25
N ALA A 128 -8.53 11.16 14.44
CA ALA A 128 -7.79 12.34 14.86
C ALA A 128 -8.69 13.40 15.48
N SER A 129 -8.14 14.16 16.44
CA SER A 129 -8.80 15.35 16.98
C SER A 129 -8.67 16.55 16.06
N THR A 130 -7.56 16.64 15.32
CA THR A 130 -7.33 17.73 14.36
C THR A 130 -8.11 17.50 13.06
N ASP A 131 -8.51 18.59 12.39
CA ASP A 131 -9.27 18.51 11.13
C ASP A 131 -8.43 17.97 9.96
N ASN A 132 -7.11 18.08 10.08
CA ASN A 132 -6.12 17.59 9.14
C ASN A 132 -5.04 16.79 9.88
N VAL A 133 -4.40 15.86 9.18
CA VAL A 133 -3.45 14.93 9.77
C VAL A 133 -2.19 14.87 8.90
N TRP A 134 -1.01 15.07 9.50
CA TRP A 134 0.24 15.02 8.74
C TRP A 134 0.54 13.62 8.20
N VAL A 135 1.06 13.61 6.97
CA VAL A 135 1.61 12.46 6.26
C VAL A 135 3.00 12.81 5.73
N GLY A 136 3.74 11.85 5.20
CA GLY A 136 5.13 12.00 4.77
C GLY A 136 5.34 12.81 3.50
N LEU A 137 4.34 13.56 3.04
CA LEU A 137 4.38 14.32 1.79
C LEU A 137 5.00 15.69 2.05
N ARG A 138 6.03 16.06 1.28
CA ARG A 138 6.75 17.33 1.42
C ARG A 138 6.86 18.04 0.08
N HIS A 139 6.77 19.37 0.10
CA HIS A 139 7.01 20.19 -1.07
C HIS A 139 8.41 20.82 -1.01
N THR A 140 9.12 20.81 -2.15
CA THR A 140 10.31 21.63 -2.32
C THR A 140 9.96 22.89 -3.13
N CYS A 141 10.12 24.06 -2.52
CA CYS A 141 9.79 25.33 -3.17
C CYS A 141 10.78 25.70 -4.29
N THR A 142 12.03 25.24 -4.21
CA THR A 142 13.06 25.55 -5.22
C THR A 142 12.85 24.77 -6.51
N LEU A 143 12.41 23.51 -6.40
CA LEU A 143 12.19 22.63 -7.55
C LEU A 143 10.69 22.46 -7.88
N SER A 144 9.81 23.11 -7.12
CA SER A 144 8.35 23.11 -7.29
C SER A 144 7.73 21.72 -7.47
N PHE A 145 8.15 20.76 -6.66
CA PHE A 145 7.57 19.42 -6.68
C PHE A 145 7.31 18.83 -5.30
N TRP A 146 6.38 17.88 -5.28
CA TRP A 146 5.99 17.09 -4.12
C TRP A 146 6.69 15.74 -4.11
N PHE A 147 7.16 15.29 -2.96
CA PHE A 147 7.79 13.99 -2.79
C PHE A 147 7.48 13.37 -1.43
N TRP A 148 7.54 12.04 -1.38
CA TRP A 148 7.44 11.29 -0.14
C TRP A 148 8.80 11.20 0.53
N VAL A 149 8.86 11.48 1.83
CA VAL A 149 10.11 11.44 2.60
C VAL A 149 10.66 10.04 2.87
N SER A 150 9.88 9.01 2.54
CA SER A 150 10.34 7.62 2.44
C SER A 150 11.28 7.38 1.25
N GLY A 151 11.39 8.34 0.31
CA GLY A 151 12.24 8.24 -0.88
C GLY A 151 11.53 7.66 -2.12
N GLU A 152 10.22 7.48 -2.05
CA GLU A 152 9.42 6.88 -3.12
C GLU A 152 8.75 7.93 -4.04
N PHE A 153 8.56 7.56 -5.32
CA PHE A 153 7.99 8.45 -6.34
C PHE A 153 6.46 8.61 -6.22
N LEU A 154 5.94 9.77 -6.66
CA LEU A 154 4.52 10.14 -6.60
C LEU A 154 3.72 9.57 -7.79
N CYS A 155 3.52 8.26 -7.84
CA CYS A 155 2.72 7.61 -8.90
C CYS A 155 1.20 7.68 -8.64
N TYR A 156 0.80 7.71 -7.37
CA TYR A 156 -0.59 7.83 -6.94
C TYR A 156 -0.85 9.22 -6.37
N GLN A 157 -2.02 9.78 -6.65
CA GLN A 157 -2.43 11.10 -6.17
C GLN A 157 -3.88 11.11 -5.70
N ASN A 158 -4.14 11.85 -4.62
CA ASN A 158 -5.49 12.02 -4.09
C ASN A 158 -5.71 13.44 -3.52
N TRP A 159 -5.21 14.44 -4.22
CA TRP A 159 -5.34 15.85 -3.87
C TRP A 159 -6.81 16.31 -3.79
N ALA A 160 -7.08 17.24 -2.87
CA ALA A 160 -8.30 18.04 -2.87
C ALA A 160 -8.26 19.03 -4.05
N PRO A 161 -9.43 19.47 -4.57
CA PRO A 161 -9.48 20.50 -5.59
C PRO A 161 -8.63 21.72 -5.20
N GLY A 162 -7.83 22.23 -6.14
CA GLY A 162 -6.94 23.38 -5.93
C GLY A 162 -5.62 23.08 -5.19
N ASN A 163 -5.30 21.83 -4.88
CA ASN A 163 -4.05 21.43 -4.22
C ASN A 163 -3.17 20.58 -5.17
N GLY A 164 -1.85 20.63 -5.01
CA GLY A 164 -0.92 19.66 -5.60
C GLY A 164 -0.61 19.80 -7.09
N ALA A 165 -1.38 20.60 -7.84
CA ALA A 165 -1.23 20.79 -9.28
C ALA A 165 -0.70 22.18 -9.68
N GLY A 166 -0.48 23.08 -8.72
CA GLY A 166 -0.04 24.46 -8.94
C GLY A 166 1.29 24.80 -8.29
N VAL A 167 1.83 25.97 -8.63
CA VAL A 167 2.95 26.56 -7.89
C VAL A 167 2.46 26.90 -6.49
N GLU A 168 3.08 26.29 -5.50
CA GLU A 168 2.72 26.52 -4.11
C GLU A 168 3.29 27.86 -3.61
N ASP A 169 2.47 28.63 -2.88
CA ASP A 169 2.92 29.86 -2.24
C ASP A 169 3.76 29.54 -0.99
N CYS A 170 5.08 29.66 -1.16
CA CYS A 170 6.08 29.48 -0.11
C CYS A 170 6.56 30.79 0.52
N SER A 171 5.93 31.94 0.23
CA SER A 171 6.35 33.24 0.79
C SER A 171 6.34 33.25 2.33
N ASN A 172 5.50 32.40 2.94
CA ASN A 172 5.37 32.25 4.40
C ASN A 172 5.99 30.96 4.95
N GLY A 173 6.94 30.35 4.22
CA GLY A 173 7.71 29.18 4.66
C GLY A 173 7.42 27.90 3.87
N GLU A 174 8.12 26.82 4.26
CA GLU A 174 7.96 25.51 3.61
C GLU A 174 6.56 24.92 3.85
N ARG A 175 6.14 24.07 2.91
CA ARG A 175 4.82 23.45 2.90
C ARG A 175 4.93 21.93 2.91
N SER A 176 3.95 21.32 3.57
CA SER A 176 3.85 19.88 3.73
C SER A 176 2.43 19.42 3.48
N GLY A 177 2.31 18.14 3.11
CA GLY A 177 1.03 17.53 2.79
C GLY A 177 0.36 16.97 4.03
N ALA A 178 -0.93 17.24 4.16
CA ALA A 178 -1.81 16.66 5.17
C ALA A 178 -3.00 15.98 4.51
N VAL A 179 -3.62 15.06 5.24
CA VAL A 179 -4.88 14.43 4.86
C VAL A 179 -6.02 15.07 5.64
N GLN A 180 -7.05 15.52 4.95
CA GLN A 180 -8.29 16.00 5.58
C GLN A 180 -9.00 14.84 6.29
N ARG A 181 -9.38 15.04 7.56
CA ARG A 181 -10.06 14.03 8.38
C ARG A 181 -11.33 13.50 7.74
N GLU A 182 -12.17 14.39 7.21
CA GLU A 182 -13.49 14.04 6.68
C GLU A 182 -13.43 13.42 5.27
N SER A 183 -12.77 14.12 4.34
CA SER A 183 -12.75 13.73 2.94
C SER A 183 -11.72 12.63 2.66
N GLY A 184 -10.60 12.62 3.40
CA GLY A 184 -9.41 11.82 3.12
C GLY A 184 -8.54 12.37 1.98
N LYS A 185 -8.85 13.57 1.46
CA LYS A 185 -8.09 14.21 0.37
C LYS A 185 -6.84 14.89 0.89
N TRP A 186 -5.82 14.97 0.05
CA TRP A 186 -4.55 15.62 0.38
C TRP A 186 -4.65 17.11 0.18
N ILE A 187 -4.08 17.86 1.11
CA ILE A 187 -4.00 19.31 1.07
C ILE A 187 -2.58 19.77 1.40
N SER A 188 -2.25 20.95 0.93
CA SER A 188 -1.00 21.62 1.20
C SER A 188 -1.17 22.61 2.35
N LEU A 189 -0.35 22.48 3.40
CA LEU A 189 -0.40 23.36 4.58
C LEU A 189 1.01 23.88 4.94
N PRO A 190 1.11 25.07 5.56
CA PRO A 190 2.36 25.54 6.15
C PRO A 190 2.89 24.55 7.18
N GLN A 191 4.18 24.20 7.12
CA GLN A 191 4.77 23.17 7.99
C GLN A 191 4.75 23.51 9.48
N THR A 192 4.53 24.78 9.81
CA THR A 192 4.48 25.33 11.18
C THR A 192 3.18 25.03 11.90
N GLN A 193 2.12 24.59 11.20
CA GLN A 193 0.90 24.13 11.86
C GLN A 193 1.16 22.88 12.68
N THR A 194 0.53 22.79 13.86
CA THR A 194 0.59 21.61 14.72
C THR A 194 -0.63 20.72 14.47
N LEU A 195 -0.40 19.49 14.00
CA LEU A 195 -1.48 18.54 13.70
C LEU A 195 -1.18 17.18 14.34
N ASN A 196 -2.22 16.35 14.50
CA ASN A 196 -2.01 14.90 14.64
C ASN A 196 -1.32 14.36 13.38
N PHE A 197 -0.71 13.18 13.49
CA PHE A 197 0.09 12.62 12.39
C PHE A 197 0.06 11.10 12.37
N ILE A 198 0.28 10.52 11.18
CA ILE A 198 0.24 9.07 10.99
C ILE A 198 1.63 8.56 10.68
N CYS A 199 2.10 7.61 11.50
CA CYS A 199 3.35 6.90 11.25
C CYS A 199 3.06 5.52 10.64
N THR A 200 4.00 5.01 9.84
CA THR A 200 4.14 3.57 9.60
C THR A 200 4.84 2.94 10.80
N THR A 201 4.36 1.77 11.24
CA THR A 201 5.00 1.02 12.33
C THR A 201 5.91 -0.07 11.77
N LYS A 202 6.78 -0.58 12.66
CA LYS A 202 7.60 -1.77 12.40
C LYS A 202 6.73 -3.01 12.28
#